data_AF-A0A195FDZ1-F1
#
_entry.id   AF-A0A195FDZ1-F1
#
_cell.length_a   1.000
_cell.length_b   1.000
_cell.length_c   1.000
_cell.angle_alpha   90.00
_cell.angle_beta   90.00
_cell.angle_gamma   90.00
#
_symmetry.space_group_name_H-M   'P 1'
#
loop_
_entity.id
_entity.type
_entity.pdbx_description
1 polymer ?
#
loop_
_entity_poly.entity_id
_entity_poly.type
_entity_poly.pdbx_seq_one_letter_code
_entity_poly.pdbx_strand_id
1 'polypeptide(L)'
;MSIQNFFKRYLPVVKADEGEEEELVDPQTVLREQCSQLQKCTSFKEKLDTCNNRVNSRSHTEETCVEELLDYVQCVDHCVAKTLFTKLK
;
A
#
# COMPACT_ATOMS: atom_id res chain seq x y z
N MET A 1 1.39 -27.94 33.43
CA MET A 1 2.00 -26.60 33.25
C MET A 1 1.83 -26.20 31.80
N SER A 2 0.79 -25.45 31.48
CA SER A 2 0.43 -25.12 30.10
C SER A 2 1.39 -24.07 29.53
N ILE A 3 2.02 -24.39 28.40
CA ILE A 3 2.86 -23.52 27.58
C ILE A 3 2.15 -22.18 27.28
N GLN A 4 0.82 -22.18 27.22
CA GLN A 4 -0.04 -21.00 27.06
C GLN A 4 0.18 -19.93 28.16
N ASN A 5 0.50 -20.32 29.39
CA ASN A 5 0.73 -19.38 30.50
C ASN A 5 2.14 -18.78 30.47
N PHE A 6 3.08 -19.44 29.81
CA PHE A 6 4.45 -18.97 29.64
C PHE A 6 4.49 -17.81 28.64
N PHE A 7 3.82 -17.95 27.49
CA PHE A 7 3.77 -16.89 26.47
C PHE A 7 3.09 -15.59 26.96
N LYS A 8 2.03 -15.67 27.78
CA LYS A 8 1.37 -14.49 28.35
C LYS A 8 2.23 -13.70 29.35
N ARG A 9 3.22 -14.34 29.99
CA ARG A 9 4.05 -13.69 31.02
C ARG A 9 5.29 -13.00 30.45
N TYR A 10 5.74 -13.42 29.26
CA TYR A 10 7.00 -12.97 28.67
C TYR A 10 6.86 -12.09 27.42
N LEU A 11 5.67 -12.02 26.80
CA LEU A 11 5.43 -11.15 25.65
C LEU A 11 4.67 -9.88 26.09
N PRO A 12 5.33 -8.71 26.21
CA PRO A 12 4.63 -7.46 26.42
C PRO A 12 3.80 -7.14 25.16
N VAL A 13 2.47 -7.13 25.31
CA VAL A 13 1.58 -6.60 24.27
C VAL A 13 1.64 -5.08 24.37
N VAL A 14 2.38 -4.46 23.46
CA VAL A 14 2.37 -3.01 23.28
C VAL A 14 1.00 -2.65 22.69
N LYS A 15 0.14 -2.04 23.49
CA LYS A 15 -1.06 -1.39 22.97
C LYS A 15 -0.62 -0.07 22.33
N ALA A 16 -1.05 0.18 21.10
CA ALA A 16 -1.02 1.53 20.55
C ALA A 16 -1.86 2.42 21.47
N ASP A 17 -1.40 3.64 21.72
CA ASP A 17 -2.11 4.63 22.52
C ASP A 17 -3.38 5.04 21.74
N GLU A 18 -4.54 4.52 22.14
CA GLU A 18 -5.87 4.79 21.55
C GLU A 18 -6.48 6.11 22.08
N GLY A 19 -5.71 6.89 22.86
CA GLY A 19 -6.16 8.12 23.50
C GLY A 19 -6.02 9.33 22.57
N GLU A 20 -7.14 9.75 21.97
CA GLU A 20 -7.31 10.84 20.99
C GLU A 20 -7.24 10.41 19.51
N GLU A 21 -8.03 9.41 19.12
CA GLU A 21 -8.42 9.22 17.72
C GLU A 21 -9.40 10.34 17.28
N GLU A 22 -8.92 11.57 17.10
CA GLU A 22 -9.42 12.34 15.95
C GLU A 22 -9.20 11.46 14.71
N GLU A 23 -10.11 11.41 13.73
CA GLU A 23 -9.90 10.69 12.47
C GLU A 23 -8.61 11.19 11.80
N LEU A 24 -7.47 10.59 12.17
CA LEU A 24 -6.17 10.90 11.64
C LEU A 24 -6.10 10.31 10.25
N VAL A 25 -6.48 11.12 9.26
CA VAL A 25 -6.36 10.75 7.85
C VAL A 25 -4.89 10.73 7.47
N ASP A 26 -4.35 9.57 7.10
CA ASP A 26 -2.98 9.44 6.63
C ASP A 26 -2.75 10.32 5.38
N PRO A 27 -1.91 11.37 5.46
CA PRO A 27 -1.64 12.25 4.32
C PRO A 27 -1.11 11.48 3.09
N GLN A 28 -0.46 10.33 3.28
CA GLN A 28 0.01 9.50 2.18
C GLN A 28 -1.14 8.94 1.34
N THR A 29 -2.22 8.48 1.97
CA THR A 29 -3.37 7.91 1.26
C THR A 29 -4.04 8.95 0.37
N VAL A 30 -4.29 10.14 0.90
CA VAL A 30 -4.87 11.28 0.15
C VAL A 30 -3.99 11.68 -1.03
N LEU A 31 -2.67 11.80 -0.80
CA LEU A 31 -1.73 12.18 -1.87
C LEU A 31 -1.62 11.09 -2.94
N ARG A 32 -1.64 9.81 -2.57
CA ARG A 32 -1.62 8.70 -3.53
C ARG A 32 -2.87 8.69 -4.40
N GLU A 33 -4.05 8.95 -3.83
CA GLU A 33 -5.28 9.05 -4.61
C GLU A 33 -5.21 10.19 -5.63
N GLN A 34 -4.78 11.39 -5.19
CA GLN A 34 -4.59 12.53 -6.08
C GLN A 34 -3.56 12.26 -7.18
N CYS A 35 -2.39 11.71 -6.83
CA CYS A 35 -1.33 11.39 -7.79
C CYS A 35 -1.71 10.25 -8.74
N SER A 36 -2.59 9.34 -8.34
CA SER A 36 -3.07 8.25 -9.19
C SER A 36 -3.96 8.73 -10.35
N GLN A 37 -4.58 9.90 -10.21
CA GLN A 37 -5.45 10.52 -11.22
C GLN A 37 -4.66 11.27 -12.31
N LEU A 38 -3.33 11.39 -12.17
CA LEU A 38 -2.49 11.96 -13.22
C LEU A 38 -2.54 11.07 -14.46
N GLN A 39 -2.77 11.69 -15.63
CA GLN A 39 -2.90 10.97 -16.92
C GLN A 39 -1.79 9.95 -17.18
N LYS A 40 -0.53 10.30 -16.86
CA LYS A 40 0.61 9.38 -16.97
C LYS A 40 0.45 8.15 -16.08
N CYS A 41 0.06 8.33 -14.82
CA CYS A 41 -0.13 7.23 -13.88
C CYS A 41 -1.39 6.41 -14.20
N THR A 42 -2.45 7.04 -14.70
CA THR A 42 -3.65 6.34 -15.22
C THR A 42 -3.29 5.38 -16.35
N SER A 43 -2.45 5.79 -17.31
CA SER A 43 -2.03 4.89 -18.40
C SER A 43 -1.25 3.66 -17.92
N PHE A 44 -0.43 3.80 -16.85
CA PHE A 44 0.25 2.66 -16.24
C PHE A 44 -0.72 1.77 -15.46
N LYS A 45 -1.71 2.38 -14.81
CA LYS A 45 -2.77 1.65 -14.11
C LYS A 45 -3.58 0.78 -15.08
N GLU A 46 -3.93 1.31 -16.25
CA GLU A 46 -4.63 0.55 -17.31
C GLU A 46 -3.81 -0.66 -17.80
N LYS A 47 -2.48 -0.52 -17.95
CA LYS A 47 -1.60 -1.63 -18.31
C LYS A 47 -1.55 -2.70 -17.21
N LEU A 48 -1.43 -2.27 -15.95
CA LEU A 48 -1.47 -3.15 -14.79
C LEU A 48 -2.79 -3.93 -14.73
N ASP A 49 -3.92 -3.26 -14.93
CA ASP A 49 -5.24 -3.89 -14.91
C ASP A 49 -5.41 -4.86 -16.09
N THR A 50 -4.86 -4.53 -17.26
CA THR A 50 -4.80 -5.43 -18.42
C THR A 50 -3.98 -6.69 -18.12
N CYS A 51 -2.81 -6.55 -17.48
CA CYS A 51 -2.02 -7.69 -17.05
C CYS A 51 -2.77 -8.55 -16.02
N ASN A 52 -3.37 -7.93 -15.00
CA ASN A 52 -4.13 -8.64 -13.97
C ASN A 52 -5.28 -9.45 -14.59
N ASN A 53 -6.00 -8.87 -15.55
CA ASN A 53 -7.06 -9.58 -16.27
C ASN A 53 -6.49 -10.80 -17.05
N ARG A 54 -5.33 -10.65 -17.68
CA ARG A 54 -4.65 -11.74 -18.40
C ARG A 54 -4.20 -12.86 -17.45
N VAL A 55 -3.55 -12.53 -16.34
CA VAL A 55 -3.09 -13.51 -15.34
C VAL A 55 -4.28 -14.23 -14.70
N ASN A 56 -5.31 -13.49 -14.27
CA ASN A 56 -6.51 -14.08 -13.66
C ASN A 56 -7.35 -14.93 -14.62
N SER A 57 -7.24 -14.69 -15.94
CA SER A 57 -7.93 -15.51 -16.95
C SER A 57 -7.29 -16.88 -17.21
N ARG A 58 -6.05 -17.09 -16.76
CA ARG A 58 -5.28 -18.32 -17.02
C ARG A 58 -5.28 -19.22 -15.80
N SER A 59 -5.61 -20.50 -15.99
CA SER A 59 -5.56 -21.50 -14.91
C SER A 59 -4.15 -21.95 -14.55
N HIS A 60 -3.23 -21.92 -15.53
CA HIS A 60 -1.83 -22.30 -15.35
C HIS A 60 -0.93 -21.31 -16.09
N THR A 61 -0.39 -20.34 -15.35
CA THR A 61 0.56 -19.36 -15.87
C THR A 61 1.62 -19.02 -14.82
N GLU A 62 2.86 -18.81 -15.27
CA GLU A 62 3.96 -18.28 -14.46
C GLU A 62 4.11 -16.76 -14.66
N GLU A 63 3.21 -16.15 -15.42
CA GLU A 63 3.19 -14.72 -15.67
C GLU A 63 2.89 -13.93 -14.40
N THR A 64 3.64 -12.84 -14.17
CA THR A 64 3.45 -11.92 -13.04
C THR A 64 3.35 -10.49 -13.51
N CYS A 65 2.49 -9.69 -12.91
CA CYS A 65 2.30 -8.27 -13.24
C CYS A 65 3.22 -7.32 -12.45
N VAL A 66 4.40 -7.80 -12.03
CA VAL A 66 5.32 -7.03 -11.17
C VAL A 66 5.93 -5.86 -11.94
N GLU A 67 6.23 -6.03 -13.22
CA GLU A 67 6.74 -4.96 -14.07
C GLU A 67 5.74 -3.78 -14.13
N GLU A 68 4.48 -4.06 -14.49
CA GLU A 68 3.45 -3.02 -14.59
C GLU A 68 3.12 -2.40 -13.23
N LEU A 69 3.22 -3.19 -12.15
CA LEU A 69 3.07 -2.68 -10.79
C LEU A 69 4.18 -1.68 -10.44
N LEU A 70 5.44 -2.02 -10.73
CA LEU A 70 6.58 -1.14 -10.47
C LEU A 70 6.49 0.15 -11.28
N ASP A 71 6.08 0.08 -12.55
CA ASP A 71 5.84 1.26 -13.39
C ASP A 71 4.78 2.20 -12.80
N TYR A 72 3.64 1.65 -12.38
CA TYR A 72 2.56 2.41 -11.78
C TYR A 72 2.99 3.04 -10.44
N VAL A 73 3.59 2.24 -9.56
CA VAL A 73 4.05 2.69 -8.24
C VAL A 73 5.12 3.77 -8.38
N GLN A 74 6.09 3.58 -9.28
CA GLN A 74 7.11 4.60 -9.55
C GLN A 74 6.50 5.93 -10.00
N CYS A 75 5.47 5.90 -10.85
CA CYS A 75 4.77 7.11 -11.28
C CYS A 75 4.11 7.84 -10.11
N VAL A 76 3.34 7.10 -9.30
CA VAL A 76 2.61 7.66 -8.14
C VAL A 76 3.60 8.17 -7.09
N ASP A 77 4.60 7.38 -6.70
CA ASP A 77 5.56 7.76 -5.67
C ASP A 77 6.44 8.94 -6.11
N HIS A 78 6.79 9.06 -7.39
CA HIS A 78 7.49 10.24 -7.91
C HIS A 78 6.65 11.54 -7.76
N CYS A 79 5.32 11.43 -7.83
CA CYS A 79 4.42 12.55 -7.57
C CYS A 79 4.30 12.82 -6.05
N VAL A 80 4.04 11.79 -5.26
CA VAL A 80 3.81 11.89 -3.80
C VAL A 80 5.04 12.40 -3.06
N ALA A 81 6.25 11.98 -3.47
CA ALA A 81 7.51 12.35 -2.82
C ALA A 81 7.74 13.88 -2.76
N LYS A 82 7.10 14.66 -3.65
CA LYS A 82 7.22 16.12 -3.69
C LYS A 82 6.54 16.81 -2.51
N THR A 83 5.52 16.18 -1.91
CA THR A 83 4.65 16.82 -0.93
C THR A 83 4.54 16.05 0.38
N LEU A 84 4.68 14.72 0.37
CA LEU A 84 4.44 13.87 1.54
C LEU A 84 5.23 14.31 2.78
N PHE A 85 6.53 14.50 2.65
CA PHE A 85 7.39 14.87 3.78
C PHE A 85 7.10 16.26 4.36
N THR A 86 6.39 17.13 3.63
CA THR A 86 5.94 18.43 4.18
C THR A 86 4.74 18.29 5.11
N LYS A 87 4.06 17.13 5.09
CA LYS A 87 2.88 16.83 5.92
C LYS A 87 3.22 16.00 7.16
N LEU A 88 4.44 15.47 7.23
CA LEU A 88 4.93 14.66 8.35
C LEU A 88 5.67 15.57 9.35
N LYS A 89 5.51 15.31 10.65
CA LYS A 89 6.18 16.02 11.75
C LYS A 89 7.33 15.19 12.30
#